data_AF-A0A151IA73-F1
#
_entry.id   AF-A0A151IA73-F1
#
_cell.length_a   1.000
_cell.length_b   1.000
_cell.length_c   1.000
_cell.angle_alpha   90.00
_cell.angle_beta   90.00
_cell.angle_gamma   90.00
#
_symmetry.space_group_name_H-M   'P 1'
#
loop_
_entity.id
_entity.type
_entity.pdbx_description
1 polymer ?
#
loop_
_entity_poly.entity_id
_entity_poly.type
_entity_poly.pdbx_seq_one_letter_code
_entity_poly.pdbx_strand_id
1 'polypeptide(L)'
;MELQLDQYTQREDLDEHLQILTAILTDLTADIDKTLDFLAYSKDGIVPTRLLPLENIIMELREAATQLTKGLHFPFQIKLENWDTIHKYVAINAIIINNVIFTTLKFPIIAYPTYKIIKVIPFPIHEQENIFKFIKIIHPIIALDKENNHYTLLRENELNKCIRDITTYTCERNFPIYNIKSNAPCEVLVFINTPGRLQNCEYGRVLSSTTLWIAPLEENTWLYSTKEGQECIISCNDKKDEKIEINKTGKIQLTGNCKLTTSEIILRTKTQLETRYIQTNVPEFNLTLNKEQETTFDLPKRTPLRHIIKDTEELTKLSLETSEIQEYLKGDNILSNYRYIVYPIGSGVLIIALVSGIIVGILWLIKNKNKRKKIERQEEEIQRRVNDAMLY
;
A
#
# COMPACT_ATOMS: atom_id res chain seq x y z
N MET A 1 -68.21 1.47 -71.39
CA MET A 1 -67.10 2.44 -71.40
C MET A 1 -67.03 3.15 -70.05
N GLU A 2 -68.13 3.72 -69.55
CA GLU A 2 -68.21 4.32 -68.19
C GLU A 2 -67.80 3.36 -67.06
N LEU A 3 -68.27 2.10 -67.09
CA LEU A 3 -67.97 1.12 -66.02
C LEU A 3 -66.48 0.72 -65.93
N GLN A 4 -65.70 0.88 -67.01
CA GLN A 4 -64.26 0.67 -67.01
C GLN A 4 -63.49 1.93 -66.60
N LEU A 5 -64.06 3.11 -66.85
CA LEU A 5 -63.50 4.38 -66.41
C LEU A 5 -63.63 4.52 -64.89
N ASP A 6 -64.77 4.16 -64.32
CA ASP A 6 -65.02 4.15 -62.87
C ASP A 6 -64.12 3.14 -62.12
N GLN A 7 -63.86 1.97 -62.70
CA GLN A 7 -62.91 1.01 -62.12
C GLN A 7 -61.46 1.51 -62.19
N TYR A 8 -61.12 2.31 -63.20
CA TYR A 8 -59.79 2.87 -63.36
C TYR A 8 -59.55 4.02 -62.38
N THR A 9 -60.50 4.95 -62.25
CA THR A 9 -60.45 6.03 -61.26
C THR A 9 -60.47 5.50 -59.83
N GLN A 10 -61.25 4.45 -59.53
CA GLN A 10 -61.25 3.82 -58.21
C GLN A 10 -59.91 3.15 -57.87
N ARG A 11 -59.20 2.64 -58.88
CA ARG A 11 -57.87 2.03 -58.71
C ARG A 11 -56.77 3.08 -58.53
N GLU A 12 -56.86 4.18 -59.26
CA GLU A 12 -55.97 5.33 -59.14
C GLU A 12 -56.10 5.99 -57.76
N ASP A 13 -57.32 6.19 -57.27
CA ASP A 13 -57.60 6.70 -55.92
C ASP A 13 -57.05 5.77 -54.83
N LEU A 14 -57.21 4.44 -54.99
CA LEU A 14 -56.65 3.46 -54.07
C LEU A 14 -55.11 3.47 -54.04
N ASP A 15 -54.48 3.59 -55.21
CA ASP A 15 -53.02 3.66 -55.32
C ASP A 15 -52.47 4.97 -54.70
N GLU A 16 -53.16 6.10 -54.87
CA GLU A 16 -52.81 7.37 -54.23
C GLU A 16 -52.87 7.27 -52.69
N HIS A 17 -53.96 6.72 -52.16
CA HIS A 17 -54.10 6.49 -50.71
C HIS A 17 -53.01 5.55 -50.17
N LEU A 18 -52.63 4.52 -50.94
CA LEU A 18 -51.58 3.57 -50.55
C LEU A 18 -50.19 4.22 -50.56
N GLN A 19 -49.91 5.13 -51.49
CA GLN A 19 -48.69 5.93 -51.50
C GLN A 19 -48.60 6.85 -50.28
N ILE A 20 -49.69 7.55 -49.95
CA ILE A 20 -49.76 8.42 -48.77
C ILE A 20 -49.53 7.61 -47.49
N LEU A 21 -50.20 6.47 -47.33
CA LEU A 21 -50.01 5.57 -46.18
C LEU A 21 -48.57 5.06 -46.09
N THR A 22 -47.96 4.70 -47.23
CA THR A 22 -46.58 4.24 -47.27
C THR A 22 -45.60 5.35 -46.86
N ALA A 23 -45.82 6.59 -47.31
CA ALA A 23 -45.01 7.74 -46.91
C ALA A 23 -45.12 7.99 -45.40
N ILE A 24 -46.34 8.00 -44.86
CA ILE A 24 -46.59 8.16 -43.41
C ILE A 24 -45.90 7.06 -42.61
N LEU A 25 -46.04 5.79 -43.01
CA LEU A 25 -45.39 4.66 -42.33
C LEU A 25 -43.87 4.77 -42.40
N THR A 26 -43.32 5.22 -43.52
CA THR A 26 -41.87 5.40 -43.69
C THR A 26 -41.36 6.50 -42.77
N ASP A 27 -42.04 7.63 -42.69
CA ASP A 27 -41.70 8.74 -41.81
C ASP A 27 -41.79 8.33 -40.32
N LEU A 28 -42.88 7.65 -39.94
CA LEU A 28 -43.05 7.10 -38.58
C LEU A 28 -41.93 6.12 -38.22
N THR A 29 -41.55 5.24 -39.15
CA THR A 29 -40.46 4.28 -38.93
C THR A 29 -39.13 5.00 -38.76
N ALA A 30 -38.84 6.00 -39.59
CA ALA A 30 -37.63 6.81 -39.49
C ALA A 30 -37.56 7.58 -38.17
N ASP A 31 -38.67 8.08 -37.65
CA ASP A 31 -38.72 8.79 -36.38
C ASP A 31 -38.55 7.84 -35.18
N ILE A 32 -39.09 6.62 -35.26
CA ILE A 32 -38.82 5.55 -34.29
C ILE A 32 -37.32 5.24 -34.26
N ASP A 33 -36.70 5.01 -35.42
CA ASP A 33 -35.28 4.68 -35.52
C ASP A 33 -34.39 5.79 -34.96
N LYS A 34 -34.65 7.06 -35.31
CA LYS A 34 -33.92 8.22 -34.75
C LYS A 34 -34.06 8.30 -33.23
N THR A 35 -35.25 8.01 -32.70
CA THR A 35 -35.51 8.06 -31.26
C THR A 35 -34.76 6.94 -30.54
N LEU A 36 -34.76 5.74 -31.11
CA LEU A 36 -34.02 4.60 -30.57
C LEU A 36 -32.51 4.87 -30.59
N ASP A 37 -31.98 5.37 -31.71
CA ASP A 37 -30.58 5.78 -31.85
C ASP A 37 -30.21 6.83 -30.79
N PHE A 38 -31.04 7.87 -30.62
CA PHE A 38 -30.79 8.91 -29.63
C PHE A 38 -30.71 8.36 -28.20
N LEU A 39 -31.63 7.47 -27.84
CA LEU A 39 -31.65 6.83 -26.53
C LEU A 39 -30.45 5.90 -26.33
N ALA A 40 -30.04 5.18 -27.38
CA ALA A 40 -28.83 4.36 -27.36
C ALA A 40 -27.58 5.22 -27.16
N TYR A 41 -27.39 6.28 -27.95
CA TYR A 41 -26.26 7.21 -27.80
C TYR A 41 -26.25 7.87 -26.41
N SER A 42 -27.41 8.30 -25.91
CA SER A 42 -27.53 8.91 -24.58
C SER A 42 -27.16 7.92 -23.47
N LYS A 43 -27.55 6.65 -23.60
CA LYS A 43 -27.16 5.57 -22.68
C LYS A 43 -25.66 5.31 -22.71
N ASP A 44 -25.05 5.38 -23.88
CA ASP A 44 -23.62 5.19 -24.08
C ASP A 44 -22.79 6.44 -23.73
N GLY A 45 -23.43 7.53 -23.32
CA GLY A 45 -22.77 8.78 -22.95
C GLY A 45 -22.21 9.56 -24.14
N ILE A 46 -22.76 9.34 -25.33
CA ILE A 46 -22.38 10.02 -26.57
C ILE A 46 -23.38 11.14 -26.85
N VAL A 47 -22.88 12.35 -27.14
CA VAL A 47 -23.74 13.47 -27.58
C VAL A 47 -24.05 13.31 -29.07
N PRO A 48 -25.31 13.09 -29.47
CA PRO A 48 -25.68 12.99 -30.88
C PRO A 48 -25.68 14.39 -31.50
N THR A 49 -24.56 14.74 -32.13
CA THR A 49 -24.30 16.08 -32.69
C THR A 49 -25.26 16.51 -33.80
N ARG A 50 -25.94 15.57 -34.43
CA ARG A 50 -27.02 15.84 -35.41
C ARG A 50 -28.22 16.53 -34.79
N LEU A 51 -28.50 16.24 -33.52
CA LEU A 51 -29.65 16.79 -32.78
C LEU A 51 -29.25 17.95 -31.89
N LEU A 52 -27.99 17.96 -31.44
CA LEU A 52 -27.43 19.02 -30.61
C LEU A 52 -26.09 19.50 -31.19
N PRO A 53 -26.10 20.57 -32.02
CA PRO A 53 -24.87 21.13 -32.60
C PRO A 53 -23.88 21.53 -31.51
N LEU A 54 -22.60 21.21 -31.74
CA LEU A 54 -21.53 21.46 -30.76
C LEU A 54 -21.32 22.96 -30.51
N GLU A 55 -21.55 23.79 -31.53
CA GLU A 55 -21.46 25.24 -31.46
C GLU A 55 -22.38 25.81 -30.37
N ASN A 56 -23.60 25.28 -30.30
CA ASN A 56 -24.59 25.68 -29.29
C ASN A 56 -24.09 25.30 -27.89
N ILE A 57 -23.60 24.06 -27.71
CA ILE A 57 -23.06 23.61 -26.43
C ILE A 57 -21.90 24.50 -25.97
N ILE A 58 -20.98 24.83 -26.87
CA ILE A 58 -19.83 25.70 -26.58
C ILE A 58 -20.27 27.11 -26.20
N MET A 59 -21.29 27.65 -26.87
CA MET A 59 -21.86 28.97 -26.55
C MET A 59 -22.47 28.98 -25.14
N GLU A 60 -23.32 28.00 -24.83
CA GLU A 60 -23.94 27.85 -23.51
C GLU A 60 -22.90 27.66 -22.39
N LEU A 61 -21.85 26.87 -22.64
CA LEU A 61 -20.75 26.69 -21.69
C LEU A 61 -19.99 28.00 -21.43
N ARG A 62 -19.79 28.84 -22.46
CA ARG A 62 -19.15 30.15 -22.30
C ARG A 62 -20.02 31.08 -21.47
N GLU A 63 -21.32 31.11 -21.74
CA GLU A 63 -22.26 31.90 -20.94
C GLU A 63 -22.26 31.43 -19.48
N ALA A 64 -22.37 30.13 -19.24
CA ALA A 64 -22.30 29.54 -17.90
C ALA A 64 -20.99 29.89 -17.18
N ALA A 65 -19.86 29.90 -17.90
CA ALA A 65 -18.56 30.27 -17.35
C ALA A 65 -18.53 31.71 -16.82
N THR A 66 -19.27 32.64 -17.44
CA THR A 66 -19.36 34.04 -16.96
C THR A 66 -20.10 34.18 -15.63
N GLN A 67 -20.95 33.20 -15.30
CA GLN A 67 -21.78 33.19 -14.10
C GLN A 67 -21.12 32.46 -12.93
N LEU A 68 -19.97 31.82 -13.14
CA LEU A 68 -19.25 31.09 -12.08
C LEU A 68 -18.71 32.04 -11.01
N THR A 69 -18.87 31.67 -9.74
CA THR A 69 -18.30 32.41 -8.61
C THR A 69 -16.77 32.37 -8.64
N LYS A 70 -16.12 33.41 -8.09
CA LYS A 70 -14.64 33.51 -8.05
C LYS A 70 -14.00 32.23 -7.49
N GLY A 71 -13.05 31.67 -8.24
CA GLY A 71 -12.32 30.46 -7.88
C GLY A 71 -12.91 29.15 -8.41
N LEU A 72 -14.09 29.19 -9.04
CA LEU A 72 -14.68 28.07 -9.77
C LEU A 72 -14.43 28.19 -11.27
N HIS A 73 -14.15 27.07 -11.92
CA HIS A 73 -13.83 27.02 -13.35
C HIS A 73 -14.08 25.63 -13.92
N PHE A 74 -14.18 25.54 -15.25
CA PHE A 74 -14.20 24.26 -15.94
C PHE A 74 -12.78 23.66 -16.01
N PRO A 75 -12.64 22.31 -15.92
CA PRO A 75 -11.35 21.63 -16.02
C PRO A 75 -10.79 21.55 -17.45
N PHE A 76 -11.36 22.32 -18.38
CA PHE A 76 -11.02 22.31 -19.80
C PHE A 76 -11.18 23.70 -20.41
N GLN A 77 -10.58 23.91 -21.58
CA GLN A 77 -10.73 25.13 -22.36
C GLN A 77 -11.98 25.04 -23.25
N ILE A 78 -12.89 26.01 -23.13
CA ILE A 78 -14.19 26.04 -23.84
C ILE A 78 -14.02 26.52 -25.29
N LYS A 79 -13.51 25.62 -26.14
CA LYS A 79 -13.32 25.81 -27.58
C LYS A 79 -13.84 24.61 -28.35
N LEU A 80 -14.37 24.85 -29.55
CA LEU A 80 -14.89 23.80 -30.42
C LEU A 80 -13.79 22.81 -30.82
N GLU A 81 -12.57 23.30 -31.09
CA GLU A 81 -11.41 22.45 -31.41
C GLU A 81 -11.06 21.45 -30.29
N ASN A 82 -11.45 21.74 -29.04
CA ASN A 82 -11.15 20.92 -27.87
C ASN A 82 -12.30 19.97 -27.49
N TRP A 83 -13.28 19.75 -28.39
CA TRP A 83 -14.45 18.93 -28.08
C TRP A 83 -14.10 17.55 -27.56
N ASP A 84 -13.10 16.87 -28.13
CA ASP A 84 -12.67 15.53 -27.68
C ASP A 84 -12.23 15.53 -26.21
N THR A 85 -11.61 16.62 -25.75
CA THR A 85 -11.25 16.79 -24.34
C THR A 85 -12.47 17.12 -23.50
N ILE A 86 -13.33 18.03 -23.96
CA ILE A 86 -14.57 18.43 -23.27
C ILE A 86 -15.49 17.22 -23.06
N HIS A 87 -15.66 16.38 -24.09
CA HIS A 87 -16.51 15.19 -24.10
C HIS A 87 -16.15 14.21 -22.97
N LYS A 88 -14.87 14.08 -22.62
CA LYS A 88 -14.42 13.23 -21.49
C LYS A 88 -15.02 13.66 -20.14
N TYR A 89 -15.44 14.90 -20.02
CA TYR A 89 -16.02 15.48 -18.80
C TYR A 89 -17.54 15.55 -18.83
N VAL A 90 -18.20 15.11 -19.90
CA VAL A 90 -19.65 15.19 -20.02
C VAL A 90 -20.30 13.94 -19.44
N ALA A 91 -21.17 14.12 -18.46
CA ALA A 91 -22.11 13.08 -18.05
C ALA A 91 -23.48 13.35 -18.67
N ILE A 92 -23.92 12.45 -19.54
CA ILE A 92 -25.21 12.54 -20.23
C ILE A 92 -26.25 11.73 -19.46
N ASN A 93 -27.41 12.32 -19.23
CA ASN A 93 -28.58 11.62 -18.71
C ASN A 93 -29.78 11.94 -19.59
N ALA A 94 -30.60 10.94 -19.89
CA ALA A 94 -31.88 11.11 -20.57
C ALA A 94 -33.01 10.69 -19.63
N ILE A 95 -34.03 11.53 -19.50
CA ILE A 95 -35.23 11.25 -18.71
C ILE A 95 -36.47 11.48 -19.57
N ILE A 96 -37.51 10.68 -19.36
CA ILE A 96 -38.78 10.81 -20.07
C ILE A 96 -39.81 11.41 -19.12
N ILE A 97 -40.40 12.54 -19.50
CA ILE A 97 -41.46 13.21 -18.75
C ILE A 97 -42.57 13.55 -19.74
N ASN A 98 -43.80 13.08 -19.49
CA ASN A 98 -44.98 13.33 -20.34
C ASN A 98 -44.73 13.06 -21.83
N ASN A 99 -44.12 11.91 -22.15
CA ASN A 99 -43.76 11.50 -23.51
C ASN A 99 -42.73 12.41 -24.22
N VAL A 100 -42.06 13.31 -23.49
CA VAL A 100 -40.95 14.11 -23.98
C VAL A 100 -39.64 13.59 -23.39
N ILE A 101 -38.63 13.42 -24.25
CA ILE A 101 -37.28 13.03 -23.82
C ILE A 101 -36.51 14.31 -23.50
N PHE A 102 -36.10 14.46 -22.24
CA PHE A 102 -35.20 15.51 -21.79
C PHE A 102 -33.80 14.95 -21.62
N THR A 103 -32.81 15.59 -22.24
CA THR A 103 -31.40 15.24 -22.08
C THR A 103 -30.69 16.32 -21.28
N THR A 104 -30.00 15.89 -20.22
CA THR A 104 -29.20 16.75 -19.37
C THR A 104 -27.73 16.44 -19.58
N LEU A 105 -26.98 17.45 -20.02
CA LEU A 105 -25.52 17.42 -20.06
C LEU A 105 -24.99 18.01 -18.76
N LYS A 106 -24.24 17.21 -18.00
CA LYS A 106 -23.60 17.66 -16.76
C LYS A 106 -22.11 17.83 -17.01
N PHE A 107 -21.61 19.02 -16.70
CA PHE A 107 -20.20 19.36 -16.79
C PHE A 107 -19.66 19.63 -15.39
N PRO A 108 -18.52 19.06 -14.99
CA PRO A 108 -17.94 19.29 -13.69
C PRO A 108 -17.35 20.70 -13.61
N ILE A 109 -17.49 21.29 -12.43
CA ILE A 109 -16.84 22.53 -12.04
C ILE A 109 -15.82 22.18 -10.97
N ILE A 110 -14.59 22.67 -11.15
CA ILE A 110 -13.49 22.44 -10.22
C ILE A 110 -13.13 23.72 -9.48
N ALA A 111 -12.59 23.53 -8.27
CA ALA A 111 -12.11 24.59 -7.41
C ALA A 111 -10.64 24.35 -7.06
N TYR A 112 -9.90 25.42 -6.81
CA TYR A 112 -8.59 25.34 -6.18
C TYR A 112 -8.72 24.93 -4.69
N PRO A 113 -7.67 24.33 -4.09
CA PRO A 113 -6.35 24.07 -4.65
C PRO A 113 -6.24 22.73 -5.39
N THR A 114 -5.20 22.59 -6.23
CA THR A 114 -4.83 21.33 -6.87
C THR A 114 -3.90 20.53 -5.95
N TYR A 115 -4.03 19.20 -5.97
CA TYR A 115 -3.22 18.31 -5.16
C TYR A 115 -2.22 17.56 -6.03
N LYS A 116 -0.98 17.46 -5.57
CA LYS A 116 0.04 16.60 -6.18
C LYS A 116 -0.18 15.17 -5.73
N ILE A 117 -0.47 14.29 -6.67
CA ILE A 117 -0.59 12.86 -6.41
C ILE A 117 0.81 12.25 -6.33
N ILE A 118 1.08 11.56 -5.24
CA ILE A 118 2.37 10.94 -4.94
C ILE A 118 2.11 9.47 -4.67
N LYS A 119 2.79 8.61 -5.43
CA LYS A 119 2.86 7.19 -5.16
C LYS A 119 4.07 6.91 -4.28
N VAL A 120 3.83 6.34 -3.12
CA VAL A 120 4.81 6.13 -2.06
C VAL A 120 5.33 4.71 -2.15
N ILE A 121 6.65 4.58 -2.24
CA ILE A 121 7.34 3.29 -2.33
C ILE A 121 8.29 3.18 -1.11
N PRO A 122 8.16 2.14 -0.28
CA PRO A 122 9.13 1.90 0.79
C PRO A 122 10.51 1.65 0.20
N PHE A 123 11.52 2.32 0.74
CA PHE A 123 12.91 2.14 0.32
C PHE A 123 13.74 1.59 1.50
N PRO A 124 14.13 0.31 1.46
CA PRO A 124 14.94 -0.30 2.51
C PRO A 124 16.36 0.26 2.55
N ILE A 125 16.82 0.53 3.76
CA ILE A 125 18.18 0.98 4.05
C ILE A 125 18.84 -0.10 4.90
N HIS A 126 20.09 -0.43 4.58
CA HIS A 126 20.88 -1.34 5.39
C HIS A 126 21.02 -0.80 6.82
N GLU A 127 20.63 -1.60 7.82
CA GLU A 127 20.71 -1.24 9.25
C GLU A 127 21.97 -1.88 9.85
N GLN A 128 22.01 -3.21 9.85
CA GLN A 128 23.12 -4.01 10.35
C GLN A 128 23.08 -5.41 9.75
N GLU A 129 24.23 -6.06 9.63
CA GLU A 129 24.33 -7.44 9.12
C GLU A 129 23.58 -7.65 7.81
N ASN A 130 22.59 -8.55 7.78
CA ASN A 130 21.72 -8.83 6.64
C ASN A 130 20.34 -8.18 6.80
N ILE A 131 20.17 -7.24 7.73
CA ILE A 131 18.90 -6.60 8.06
C ILE A 131 18.79 -5.26 7.32
N PHE A 132 17.73 -5.12 6.53
CA PHE A 132 17.34 -3.88 5.89
C PHE A 132 16.06 -3.35 6.53
N LYS A 133 16.07 -2.08 6.89
CA LYS A 133 14.98 -1.38 7.55
C LYS A 133 14.31 -0.38 6.61
N PHE A 134 12.98 -0.30 6.66
CA PHE A 134 12.19 0.67 5.91
C PHE A 134 11.01 1.14 6.74
N ILE A 135 10.41 2.26 6.34
CA ILE A 135 9.14 2.73 6.92
C ILE A 135 8.00 1.91 6.30
N LYS A 136 7.14 1.32 7.12
CA LYS A 136 5.94 0.63 6.62
C LYS A 136 4.98 1.66 6.05
N ILE A 137 4.46 1.35 4.86
CA ILE A 137 3.53 2.21 4.13
C ILE A 137 2.11 1.65 4.32
N ILE A 138 1.25 2.46 4.92
CA ILE A 138 -0.18 2.21 5.12
C ILE A 138 -0.97 2.76 3.93
N HIS A 139 -0.58 3.95 3.44
CA HIS A 139 -1.27 4.64 2.35
C HIS A 139 -0.34 4.87 1.14
N PRO A 140 -0.37 3.98 0.12
CA PRO A 140 0.57 4.02 -1.00
C PRO A 140 0.30 5.17 -1.98
N ILE A 141 -0.87 5.80 -1.95
CA ILE A 141 -1.21 6.94 -2.80
C ILE A 141 -1.73 8.06 -1.90
N ILE A 142 -1.02 9.19 -1.93
CA ILE A 142 -1.40 10.40 -1.20
C ILE A 142 -1.53 11.56 -2.17
N ALA A 143 -2.48 12.45 -1.92
CA ALA A 143 -2.62 13.71 -2.65
C ALA A 143 -2.29 14.86 -1.70
N LEU A 144 -1.31 15.66 -2.05
CA LEU A 144 -0.73 16.69 -1.19
C LEU A 144 -0.83 18.07 -1.80
N ASP A 145 -1.29 19.01 -0.98
CA ASP A 145 -1.19 20.43 -1.22
C ASP A 145 -0.29 21.05 -0.14
N LYS A 146 0.95 21.29 -0.54
CA LYS A 146 1.99 21.82 0.34
C LYS A 146 1.71 23.27 0.73
N GLU A 147 1.06 24.04 -0.15
CA GLU A 147 0.84 25.47 0.06
C GLU A 147 -0.20 25.72 1.14
N ASN A 148 -1.31 24.97 1.10
CA ASN A 148 -2.36 25.06 2.11
C ASN A 148 -2.19 24.06 3.26
N ASN A 149 -1.09 23.31 3.30
CA ASN A 149 -0.80 22.32 4.34
C ASN A 149 -1.92 21.26 4.48
N HIS A 150 -2.47 20.84 3.34
CA HIS A 150 -3.55 19.87 3.25
C HIS A 150 -3.10 18.57 2.58
N TYR A 151 -3.75 17.48 2.95
CA TYR A 151 -3.58 16.20 2.27
C TYR A 151 -4.87 15.41 2.23
N THR A 152 -4.94 14.48 1.29
CA THR A 152 -5.96 13.45 1.25
C THR A 152 -5.34 12.11 0.90
N LEU A 153 -6.02 11.04 1.26
CA LEU A 153 -5.56 9.67 1.09
C LEU A 153 -6.41 9.03 0.01
N LEU A 154 -5.74 8.41 -0.97
CA LEU A 154 -6.40 7.83 -2.13
C LEU A 154 -6.07 6.35 -2.23
N ARG A 155 -7.01 5.58 -2.78
CA ARG A 155 -6.79 4.21 -3.21
C ARG A 155 -6.71 4.13 -4.73
N GLU A 156 -6.05 3.11 -5.25
CA GLU A 156 -5.92 2.90 -6.72
C GLU A 156 -7.31 2.81 -7.39
N ASN A 157 -8.26 2.11 -6.77
CA ASN A 157 -9.63 1.99 -7.28
C ASN A 157 -10.42 3.31 -7.26
N GLU A 158 -10.09 4.24 -6.36
CA GLU A 158 -10.69 5.57 -6.29
C GLU A 158 -10.10 6.46 -7.36
N LEU A 159 -8.77 6.42 -7.54
CA LEU A 159 -8.07 7.17 -8.58
C LEU A 159 -8.52 6.75 -9.98
N ASN A 160 -8.77 5.44 -10.19
CA ASN A 160 -9.27 4.91 -11.46
C ASN A 160 -10.68 5.35 -11.83
N LYS A 161 -11.47 5.86 -10.87
CA LYS A 161 -12.79 6.44 -11.14
C LYS A 161 -12.72 7.90 -11.56
N CYS A 162 -11.58 8.56 -11.36
CA CYS A 162 -11.39 9.95 -11.76
C CYS A 162 -11.25 10.06 -13.27
N ILE A 163 -11.67 11.20 -13.82
CA ILE A 163 -11.42 11.54 -15.21
C ILE A 163 -9.94 11.87 -15.34
N ARG A 164 -9.22 11.03 -16.10
CA ARG A 164 -7.80 11.20 -16.35
C ARG A 164 -7.58 11.93 -17.67
N ASP A 165 -6.83 13.01 -17.60
CA ASP A 165 -6.24 13.66 -18.78
C ASP A 165 -4.76 13.27 -18.92
N ILE A 166 -3.98 14.00 -19.72
CA ILE A 166 -2.57 13.68 -20.00
C ILE A 166 -1.75 13.55 -18.69
N THR A 167 -1.86 14.53 -17.79
CA THR A 167 -1.08 14.60 -16.55
C THR A 167 -1.91 14.89 -15.29
N THR A 168 -3.20 15.12 -15.44
CA THR A 168 -4.09 15.55 -14.35
C THR A 168 -5.22 14.55 -14.14
N TYR A 169 -5.72 14.51 -12.90
CA TYR A 169 -6.90 13.75 -12.52
C TYR A 169 -7.95 14.71 -11.99
N THR A 170 -9.16 14.62 -12.54
CA THR A 170 -10.32 15.33 -12.02
C THR A 170 -11.20 14.32 -11.31
N CYS A 171 -11.28 14.45 -10.00
CA CYS A 171 -12.02 13.56 -9.14
C CYS A 171 -13.21 14.29 -8.51
N GLU A 172 -14.32 13.58 -8.29
CA GLU A 172 -15.42 14.10 -7.49
C GLU A 172 -14.98 14.33 -6.03
N ARG A 173 -15.50 15.39 -5.40
CA ARG A 173 -15.11 15.83 -4.05
C ARG A 173 -15.73 14.97 -2.94
N ASN A 174 -15.52 13.66 -3.00
CA ASN A 174 -15.99 12.71 -2.01
C ASN A 174 -14.89 12.29 -1.01
N PHE A 175 -13.69 12.88 -1.12
CA PHE A 175 -12.57 12.55 -0.25
C PHE A 175 -12.46 13.52 0.93
N PRO A 176 -12.23 13.02 2.15
CA PRO A 176 -11.91 13.88 3.28
C PRO A 176 -10.55 14.56 3.05
N ILE A 177 -10.52 15.87 3.32
CA ILE A 177 -9.31 16.69 3.26
C ILE A 177 -8.84 16.91 4.69
N TYR A 178 -7.60 16.56 4.96
CA TYR A 178 -6.99 16.62 6.28
C TYR A 178 -5.92 17.72 6.33
N ASN A 179 -5.81 18.36 7.48
CA ASN A 179 -4.67 19.23 7.79
C ASN A 179 -3.44 18.41 8.16
N ILE A 180 -2.29 18.77 7.63
CA ILE A 180 -1.02 18.13 7.99
C ILE A 180 -0.64 18.54 9.42
N LYS A 181 -0.58 17.55 10.31
CA LYS A 181 -0.24 17.69 11.73
C LYS A 181 0.84 16.67 12.11
N SER A 182 1.33 16.71 13.35
CA SER A 182 2.35 15.77 13.84
C SER A 182 1.91 14.30 13.87
N ASN A 183 0.61 14.03 13.85
CA ASN A 183 0.04 12.69 13.78
C ASN A 183 -0.40 12.29 12.35
N ALA A 184 0.00 13.06 11.33
CA ALA A 184 -0.25 12.66 9.95
C ALA A 184 0.46 11.33 9.63
N PRO A 185 -0.04 10.56 8.66
CA PRO A 185 0.62 9.34 8.21
C PRO A 185 2.08 9.58 7.82
N CYS A 186 2.92 8.59 8.04
CA CYS A 186 4.37 8.72 7.86
C CYS A 186 4.76 9.07 6.43
N GLU A 187 3.99 8.59 5.46
CA GLU A 187 4.14 8.89 4.04
C GLU A 187 4.03 10.38 3.75
N VAL A 188 3.09 11.05 4.45
CA VAL A 188 2.91 12.49 4.37
C VAL A 188 4.07 13.20 5.06
N LEU A 189 4.43 12.78 6.27
CA LEU A 189 5.48 13.39 7.10
C LEU A 189 6.87 13.30 6.45
N VAL A 190 7.19 12.18 5.81
CA VAL A 190 8.43 11.96 5.05
C VAL A 190 8.50 12.91 3.86
N PHE A 191 7.41 13.05 3.10
CA PHE A 191 7.41 13.91 1.92
C PHE A 191 7.57 15.40 2.24
N ILE A 192 6.94 15.88 3.30
CA ILE A 192 7.08 17.28 3.75
C ILE A 192 8.41 17.55 4.46
N ASN A 193 9.23 16.52 4.68
CA ASN A 193 10.54 16.57 5.33
C ASN A 193 10.50 17.35 6.67
N THR A 194 9.60 16.99 7.58
CA THR A 194 9.58 17.64 8.91
C THR A 194 10.57 16.94 9.86
N PRO A 195 11.66 17.60 10.28
CA PRO A 195 12.65 16.98 11.17
C PRO A 195 12.02 16.57 12.51
N GLY A 196 12.42 15.42 13.05
CA GLY A 196 12.03 14.94 14.38
C GLY A 196 10.63 14.31 14.50
N ARG A 197 9.82 14.29 13.43
CA ARG A 197 8.43 13.76 13.46
C ARG A 197 8.27 12.30 13.04
N LEU A 198 9.34 11.59 12.71
CA LEU A 198 9.29 10.17 12.31
C LEU A 198 9.25 9.18 13.48
N GLN A 199 9.23 9.67 14.73
CA GLN A 199 9.28 8.82 15.92
C GLN A 199 8.08 7.87 16.05
N ASN A 200 6.92 8.25 15.51
CA ASN A 200 5.70 7.45 15.55
C ASN A 200 5.52 6.53 14.34
N CYS A 201 6.53 6.47 13.45
CA CYS A 201 6.45 5.62 12.27
C CYS A 201 6.75 4.18 12.60
N GLU A 202 5.92 3.29 12.08
CA GLU A 202 6.19 1.87 12.16
C GLU A 202 7.26 1.49 11.13
N TYR A 203 8.25 0.72 11.58
CA TYR A 203 9.34 0.26 10.74
C TYR A 203 9.19 -1.22 10.44
N GLY A 204 9.39 -1.57 9.17
CA GLY A 204 9.53 -2.94 8.71
C GLY A 204 11.01 -3.30 8.61
N ARG A 205 11.31 -4.58 8.79
CA ARG A 205 12.65 -5.13 8.58
C ARG A 205 12.57 -6.38 7.72
N VAL A 206 13.48 -6.49 6.77
CA VAL A 206 13.62 -7.64 5.89
C VAL A 206 15.05 -8.15 5.93
N LEU A 207 15.20 -9.47 5.77
CA LEU A 207 16.50 -10.12 5.72
C LEU A 207 16.93 -10.33 4.27
N SER A 208 18.13 -9.87 3.94
CA SER A 208 18.75 -10.10 2.63
C SER A 208 20.27 -10.18 2.78
N SER A 209 20.88 -11.24 2.24
CA SER A 209 22.34 -11.32 2.06
C SER A 209 22.83 -10.58 0.82
N THR A 210 21.90 -10.14 -0.02
CA THR A 210 22.15 -9.64 -1.36
C THR A 210 21.69 -8.19 -1.51
N THR A 211 22.20 -7.51 -2.53
CA THR A 211 21.74 -6.16 -2.88
C THR A 211 20.27 -6.18 -3.28
N LEU A 212 19.47 -5.32 -2.64
CA LEU A 212 18.07 -5.14 -2.96
C LEU A 212 17.93 -4.16 -4.12
N TRP A 213 17.32 -4.59 -5.21
CA TRP A 213 16.97 -3.72 -6.33
C TRP A 213 15.46 -3.47 -6.36
N ILE A 214 15.06 -2.21 -6.45
CA ILE A 214 13.67 -1.79 -6.57
C ILE A 214 13.50 -1.09 -7.91
N ALA A 215 12.50 -1.52 -8.67
CA ALA A 215 12.15 -0.90 -9.96
C ALA A 215 11.01 0.13 -9.74
N PRO A 216 11.30 1.44 -9.63
CA PRO A 216 10.27 2.47 -9.58
C PRO A 216 9.47 2.55 -10.89
N LEU A 217 8.41 3.36 -10.85
CA LEU A 217 7.60 3.68 -12.04
C LEU A 217 8.39 4.45 -13.11
N GLU A 218 9.42 5.19 -12.70
CA GLU A 218 10.31 5.91 -13.63
C GLU A 218 11.07 4.91 -14.51
N GLU A 219 11.02 5.13 -15.82
CA GLU A 219 11.59 4.22 -16.80
C GLU A 219 13.11 4.11 -16.67
N ASN A 220 13.63 2.90 -16.96
CA ASN A 220 15.06 2.58 -16.95
C ASN A 220 15.81 3.04 -15.69
N THR A 221 15.08 3.11 -14.58
CA THR A 221 15.57 3.57 -13.30
C THR A 221 15.43 2.44 -12.30
N TRP A 222 16.44 2.27 -11.45
CA TRP A 222 16.45 1.31 -10.36
C TRP A 222 17.01 1.98 -9.11
N LEU A 223 16.33 1.76 -7.99
CA LEU A 223 16.86 2.07 -6.67
C LEU A 223 17.59 0.84 -6.17
N TYR A 224 18.72 1.04 -5.50
CA TYR A 224 19.50 -0.04 -4.92
C TYR A 224 19.74 0.20 -3.43
N SER A 225 19.84 -0.89 -2.68
CA SER A 225 20.28 -0.89 -1.29
C SER A 225 21.24 -2.05 -1.08
N THR A 226 22.47 -1.71 -0.75
CA THR A 226 23.60 -2.64 -0.61
C THR A 226 23.97 -2.78 0.86
N LYS A 227 24.37 -3.99 1.26
CA LYS A 227 25.00 -4.26 2.55
C LYS A 227 26.44 -3.72 2.59
N GLU A 228 27.16 -3.92 1.49
CA GLU A 228 28.55 -3.55 1.31
C GLU A 228 28.80 -3.10 -0.13
N GLY A 229 29.97 -2.50 -0.40
CA GLY A 229 30.34 -2.03 -1.73
C GLY A 229 30.30 -3.17 -2.76
N GLN A 230 29.61 -2.96 -3.88
CA GLN A 230 29.47 -3.93 -4.96
C GLN A 230 29.89 -3.32 -6.30
N GLU A 231 30.73 -4.02 -7.05
CA GLU A 231 31.11 -3.64 -8.42
C GLU A 231 29.99 -3.99 -9.41
N CYS A 232 29.66 -3.04 -10.28
CA CYS A 232 28.70 -3.20 -11.38
C CYS A 232 29.38 -2.87 -12.71
N ILE A 233 29.02 -3.61 -13.75
CA ILE A 233 29.51 -3.39 -15.11
C ILE A 233 28.35 -2.90 -15.98
N ILE A 234 28.49 -1.72 -16.56
CA ILE A 234 27.54 -1.14 -17.51
C ILE A 234 28.08 -1.36 -18.92
N SER A 235 27.32 -2.06 -19.74
CA SER A 235 27.61 -2.27 -21.17
C SER A 235 26.50 -1.67 -22.02
N CYS A 236 26.85 -0.80 -22.97
CA CYS A 236 25.93 -0.21 -23.94
C CYS A 236 26.42 -0.54 -25.36
N ASN A 237 25.52 -0.69 -26.33
CA ASN A 237 25.82 -1.23 -27.67
C ASN A 237 27.03 -0.59 -28.40
N ASP A 238 27.40 0.65 -28.07
CA ASP A 238 28.45 1.41 -28.77
C ASP A 238 29.49 2.06 -27.84
N LYS A 239 29.58 1.62 -26.57
CA LYS A 239 30.52 2.17 -25.58
C LYS A 239 31.33 1.07 -24.92
N LYS A 240 32.57 1.40 -24.53
CA LYS A 240 33.39 0.52 -23.71
C LYS A 240 32.68 0.27 -22.38
N ASP A 241 32.76 -0.97 -21.89
CA ASP A 241 32.22 -1.34 -20.60
C ASP A 241 32.76 -0.41 -19.50
N GLU A 242 31.84 0.18 -18.75
CA GLU A 242 32.12 1.05 -17.63
C GLU A 242 31.94 0.26 -16.33
N LYS A 243 32.93 0.36 -15.43
CA LYS A 243 32.88 -0.26 -14.10
C LYS A 243 32.56 0.83 -13.08
N ILE A 244 31.50 0.61 -12.31
CA ILE A 244 31.11 1.49 -11.21
C ILE A 244 31.04 0.68 -9.91
N GLU A 245 31.21 1.34 -8.78
CA GLU A 245 30.99 0.75 -7.46
C GLU A 245 29.76 1.38 -6.84
N ILE A 246 28.82 0.55 -6.38
CA ILE A 246 27.63 0.98 -5.65
C ILE A 246 27.80 0.68 -4.17
N ASN A 247 27.38 1.59 -3.31
CA ASN A 247 27.48 1.42 -1.85
C ASN A 247 26.30 2.13 -1.17
N LYS A 248 25.88 1.60 -0.02
CA LYS A 248 24.69 2.01 0.73
C LYS A 248 23.46 2.00 -0.17
N THR A 249 22.75 3.12 -0.23
CA THR A 249 21.54 3.31 -1.03
C THR A 249 21.77 4.32 -2.13
N GLY A 250 21.18 4.10 -3.30
CA GLY A 250 21.22 5.08 -4.37
C GLY A 250 20.25 4.79 -5.50
N LYS A 251 20.36 5.59 -6.56
CA LYS A 251 19.55 5.50 -7.78
C LYS A 251 20.47 5.37 -8.98
N ILE A 252 20.16 4.43 -9.87
CA ILE A 252 20.79 4.30 -11.18
C ILE A 252 19.72 4.53 -12.23
N GLN A 253 20.03 5.40 -13.18
CA GLN A 253 19.21 5.62 -14.37
C GLN A 253 20.08 5.38 -15.59
N LEU A 254 19.66 4.45 -16.44
CA LEU A 254 20.37 4.10 -17.67
C LEU A 254 19.63 4.69 -18.87
N THR A 255 20.38 5.17 -19.86
CA THR A 255 19.82 5.73 -21.09
C THR A 255 20.27 4.92 -22.30
N GLY A 256 19.37 4.74 -23.28
CA GLY A 256 19.63 3.93 -24.47
C GLY A 256 19.57 2.42 -24.22
N ASN A 257 20.16 1.63 -25.12
CA ASN A 257 20.21 0.17 -25.03
C ASN A 257 21.42 -0.27 -24.20
N CYS A 258 21.26 -0.25 -22.89
CA CYS A 258 22.31 -0.59 -21.93
C CYS A 258 21.87 -1.76 -21.04
N LYS A 259 22.85 -2.53 -20.58
CA LYS A 259 22.71 -3.53 -19.53
C LYS A 259 23.63 -3.20 -18.38
N LEU A 260 23.13 -3.31 -17.15
CA LEU A 260 23.93 -3.30 -15.94
C LEU A 260 24.02 -4.72 -15.42
N THR A 261 25.24 -5.19 -15.20
CA THR A 261 25.54 -6.54 -14.71
C THR A 261 26.22 -6.44 -13.35
N THR A 262 25.69 -7.16 -12.39
CA THR A 262 26.34 -7.40 -11.09
C THR A 262 26.72 -8.88 -10.97
N SER A 263 27.30 -9.27 -9.84
CA SER A 263 27.54 -10.67 -9.51
C SER A 263 26.27 -11.52 -9.45
N GLU A 264 25.10 -10.91 -9.29
CA GLU A 264 23.84 -11.61 -9.01
C GLU A 264 22.76 -11.39 -10.08
N ILE A 265 22.71 -10.21 -10.71
CA ILE A 265 21.64 -9.84 -11.63
C ILE A 265 22.12 -9.11 -12.87
N ILE A 266 21.27 -9.13 -13.90
CA ILE A 266 21.41 -8.32 -15.10
C ILE A 266 20.14 -7.47 -15.26
N LEU A 267 20.30 -6.15 -15.21
CA LEU A 267 19.26 -5.18 -15.49
C LEU A 267 19.41 -4.72 -16.94
N ARG A 268 18.31 -4.70 -17.69
CA ARG A 268 18.28 -4.24 -19.09
C ARG A 268 17.28 -3.12 -19.25
N THR A 269 17.65 -2.11 -20.01
CA THR A 269 16.73 -1.05 -20.39
C THR A 269 15.63 -1.60 -21.31
N LYS A 270 14.44 -1.03 -21.21
CA LYS A 270 13.32 -1.31 -22.12
C LYS A 270 13.37 -0.32 -23.27
N THR A 271 13.13 -0.81 -24.49
CA THR A 271 12.98 0.01 -25.69
C THR A 271 11.66 0.79 -25.63
N GLN A 272 11.72 2.09 -25.94
CA GLN A 272 10.61 3.04 -25.85
C GLN A 272 9.39 2.61 -26.68
N LEU A 273 8.21 2.61 -26.06
CA LEU A 273 6.92 2.48 -26.77
C LEU A 273 5.93 3.60 -26.37
N GLU A 274 5.99 4.10 -25.13
CA GLU A 274 5.29 5.31 -24.67
C GLU A 274 6.11 5.98 -23.57
N THR A 275 6.28 7.31 -23.59
CA THR A 275 6.95 8.06 -22.52
C THR A 275 5.92 8.62 -21.54
N ARG A 276 6.02 8.25 -20.26
CA ARG A 276 5.30 8.94 -19.17
C ARG A 276 6.27 9.76 -18.34
N TYR A 277 6.00 11.06 -18.18
CA TYR A 277 6.77 11.93 -17.30
C TYR A 277 6.39 11.65 -15.84
N ILE A 278 7.21 10.86 -15.14
CA ILE A 278 7.06 10.57 -13.71
C ILE A 278 8.28 11.12 -13.00
N GLN A 279 8.06 12.03 -12.05
CA GLN A 279 9.13 12.55 -11.20
C GLN A 279 9.26 11.68 -9.95
N THR A 280 10.40 10.99 -9.81
CA THR A 280 10.73 10.26 -8.58
C THR A 280 11.47 11.20 -7.62
N ASN A 281 10.97 11.31 -6.38
CA ASN A 281 11.66 12.01 -5.31
C ASN A 281 12.09 11.00 -4.23
N VAL A 282 13.38 11.01 -3.89
CA VAL A 282 13.93 10.25 -2.75
C VAL A 282 14.27 11.27 -1.67
N PRO A 283 13.43 11.44 -0.64
CA PRO A 283 13.69 12.42 0.40
C PRO A 283 14.91 12.00 1.22
N GLU A 284 15.72 12.97 1.62
CA GLU A 284 16.84 12.75 2.53
C GLU A 284 16.31 12.70 3.97
N PHE A 285 16.33 11.51 4.58
CA PHE A 285 15.99 11.35 5.99
C PHE A 285 16.90 10.31 6.64
N ASN A 286 17.24 10.54 7.90
CA ASN A 286 18.15 9.69 8.64
C ASN A 286 17.36 8.63 9.43
N LEU A 287 17.49 7.36 9.05
CA LEU A 287 16.90 6.22 9.77
C LEU A 287 17.84 5.57 10.80
N THR A 288 19.05 6.12 10.97
CA THR A 288 20.11 5.52 11.78
C THR A 288 19.72 5.54 13.26
N LEU A 289 19.67 4.35 13.87
CA LEU A 289 19.65 4.18 15.32
C LEU A 289 21.09 4.04 15.83
N ASN A 290 21.34 4.50 17.05
CA ASN A 290 22.64 4.34 17.71
C ASN A 290 22.99 2.84 17.82
N LYS A 291 24.11 2.45 17.22
CA LYS A 291 24.62 1.07 17.17
C LYS A 291 25.04 0.59 18.56
N GLU A 292 24.61 -0.61 18.94
CA GLU A 292 25.35 -1.48 19.86
C GLU A 292 25.79 -2.74 19.10
N GLN A 293 27.11 -2.79 18.84
CA GLN A 293 28.00 -3.90 18.45
C GLN A 293 27.56 -4.92 17.37
N GLU A 294 28.33 -4.92 16.28
CA GLU A 294 28.26 -5.83 15.12
C GLU A 294 28.80 -7.24 15.48
N THR A 295 28.07 -8.27 15.06
CA THR A 295 28.53 -9.66 15.02
C THR A 295 27.93 -10.33 13.79
N THR A 296 28.80 -10.93 12.97
CA THR A 296 28.48 -11.56 11.69
C THR A 296 27.70 -12.87 11.87
N PHE A 297 26.57 -13.03 11.17
CA PHE A 297 25.73 -14.23 11.23
C PHE A 297 25.26 -14.71 9.85
N ASP A 298 25.14 -16.04 9.70
CA ASP A 298 24.66 -16.73 8.49
C ASP A 298 23.14 -16.97 8.55
N LEU A 299 22.47 -16.76 7.41
CA LEU A 299 21.01 -16.80 7.32
C LEU A 299 20.44 -18.23 7.33
N PRO A 300 19.35 -18.51 8.09
CA PRO A 300 18.53 -19.68 7.86
C PRO A 300 17.80 -19.56 6.51
N LYS A 301 17.77 -20.65 5.74
CA LYS A 301 17.05 -20.76 4.46
C LYS A 301 15.54 -20.52 4.65
N ARG A 302 15.07 -19.28 4.52
CA ARG A 302 13.71 -18.94 4.09
C ARG A 302 13.73 -18.59 2.60
N THR A 303 12.57 -18.60 1.94
CA THR A 303 12.44 -18.24 0.52
C THR A 303 13.15 -16.91 0.27
N PRO A 304 14.19 -16.88 -0.58
CA PRO A 304 14.95 -15.67 -0.81
C PRO A 304 14.02 -14.61 -1.38
N LEU A 305 14.12 -13.38 -0.85
CA LEU A 305 13.61 -12.20 -1.54
C LEU A 305 14.12 -12.25 -2.97
N ARG A 306 13.23 -12.00 -3.94
CA ARG A 306 13.70 -11.84 -5.32
C ARG A 306 14.71 -10.71 -5.33
N HIS A 307 15.81 -10.90 -6.05
CA HIS A 307 16.84 -9.86 -6.20
C HIS A 307 16.27 -8.54 -6.76
N ILE A 308 15.12 -8.59 -7.45
CA ILE A 308 14.39 -7.41 -7.93
C ILE A 308 12.97 -7.40 -7.34
N ILE A 309 12.69 -6.38 -6.54
CA ILE A 309 11.38 -6.06 -5.98
C ILE A 309 10.64 -5.19 -7.00
N LYS A 310 9.62 -5.77 -7.64
CA LYS A 310 8.72 -5.05 -8.55
C LYS A 310 7.45 -4.57 -7.86
N ASP A 311 6.99 -5.34 -6.88
CA ASP A 311 5.85 -5.02 -6.05
C ASP A 311 6.33 -4.78 -4.62
N THR A 312 6.13 -3.56 -4.15
CA THR A 312 6.58 -3.14 -2.82
C THR A 312 5.75 -3.73 -1.70
N GLU A 313 4.55 -4.25 -1.97
CA GLU A 313 3.76 -4.99 -0.97
C GLU A 313 4.49 -6.28 -0.53
N GLU A 314 5.39 -6.82 -1.37
CA GLU A 314 6.27 -7.94 -1.02
C GLU A 314 7.13 -7.62 0.21
N LEU A 315 7.59 -6.37 0.36
CA LEU A 315 8.38 -5.95 1.52
C LEU A 315 7.56 -5.97 2.81
N THR A 316 6.32 -5.47 2.77
CA THR A 316 5.43 -5.48 3.93
C THR A 316 5.08 -6.92 4.33
N LYS A 317 4.79 -7.79 3.35
CA LYS A 317 4.49 -9.19 3.59
C LYS A 317 5.65 -9.98 4.18
N LEU A 318 6.88 -9.64 3.79
CA LEU A 318 8.10 -10.27 4.28
C LEU A 318 8.70 -9.55 5.49
N SER A 319 8.01 -8.52 6.00
CA SER A 319 8.49 -7.79 7.18
C SER A 319 8.45 -8.69 8.41
N LEU A 320 9.56 -8.73 9.14
CA LEU A 320 9.70 -9.52 10.35
C LEU A 320 9.24 -8.71 11.57
N GLU A 321 8.59 -9.38 12.51
CA GLU A 321 8.31 -8.82 13.83
C GLU A 321 9.58 -8.70 14.68
N THR A 322 9.54 -7.82 15.68
CA THR A 322 10.70 -7.55 16.54
C THR A 322 11.13 -8.78 17.34
N SER A 323 10.17 -9.64 17.73
CA SER A 323 10.40 -10.92 18.40
C SER A 323 11.19 -11.89 17.53
N GLU A 324 10.83 -12.04 16.25
CA GLU A 324 11.54 -12.89 15.29
C GLU A 324 12.97 -12.42 15.11
N ILE A 325 13.19 -11.11 15.00
CA ILE A 325 14.54 -10.53 14.84
C ILE A 325 15.40 -10.77 16.07
N GLN A 326 14.83 -10.66 17.27
CA GLN A 326 15.54 -10.99 18.50
C GLN A 326 15.90 -12.47 18.59
N GLU A 327 15.05 -13.36 18.07
CA GLU A 327 15.36 -14.78 17.95
C GLU A 327 16.48 -15.04 16.94
N TYR A 328 16.48 -14.38 15.78
CA TYR A 328 17.57 -14.43 14.81
C TYR A 328 18.90 -13.93 15.39
N LEU A 329 18.88 -12.80 16.10
CA LEU A 329 20.07 -12.23 16.74
C LEU A 329 20.56 -13.08 17.93
N LYS A 330 19.67 -13.85 18.57
CA LYS A 330 20.02 -14.77 19.68
C LYS A 330 20.50 -16.14 19.20
N GLY A 331 20.07 -16.59 18.03
CA GLY A 331 20.31 -17.94 17.50
C GLY A 331 21.78 -18.34 17.44
N ASP A 332 22.69 -17.39 17.24
CA ASP A 332 24.13 -17.66 17.14
C ASP A 332 24.96 -17.25 18.37
N ASN A 333 24.36 -16.60 19.38
CA ASN A 333 24.99 -16.45 20.70
C ASN A 333 25.10 -17.80 21.45
N ILE A 334 24.56 -18.88 20.88
CA ILE A 334 24.61 -20.22 21.43
C ILE A 334 25.94 -20.94 21.12
N LEU A 335 26.76 -20.45 20.17
CA LEU A 335 28.06 -21.07 19.84
C LEU A 335 29.30 -20.42 20.46
N SER A 336 29.21 -19.18 20.97
CA SER A 336 30.39 -18.46 21.51
C SER A 336 30.43 -18.31 23.02
N ASN A 337 29.43 -18.83 23.76
CA ASN A 337 29.38 -18.66 25.22
C ASN A 337 29.42 -19.95 26.06
N TYR A 338 30.09 -21.00 25.57
CA TYR A 338 30.65 -22.04 26.44
C TYR A 338 31.99 -21.59 27.04
N ARG A 339 31.99 -20.48 27.76
CA ARG A 339 32.96 -20.23 28.83
C ARG A 339 32.17 -20.03 30.13
N TYR A 340 32.08 -21.13 30.88
CA TYR A 340 31.69 -21.20 32.29
C TYR A 340 30.34 -20.58 32.66
N ILE A 341 29.25 -21.32 32.41
CA ILE A 341 28.09 -21.28 33.30
C ILE A 341 27.93 -22.67 33.91
N VAL A 342 28.57 -22.85 35.05
CA VAL A 342 28.24 -23.89 36.02
C VAL A 342 26.85 -23.53 36.55
N TYR A 343 25.81 -24.22 36.07
CA TYR A 343 24.53 -24.24 36.78
C TYR A 343 24.71 -25.03 38.07
N PRO A 344 24.41 -24.47 39.26
CA PRO A 344 24.50 -25.19 40.52
C PRO A 344 23.27 -26.08 40.66
N ILE A 345 23.22 -27.20 39.93
CA ILE A 345 22.22 -28.27 40.18
C ILE A 345 22.57 -29.01 41.49
N GLY A 346 23.69 -28.69 42.15
CA GLY A 346 24.10 -29.29 43.42
C GLY A 346 23.59 -28.61 44.70
N SER A 347 23.07 -27.37 44.68
CA SER A 347 22.75 -26.65 45.94
C SER A 347 21.39 -27.00 46.53
N GLY A 348 20.39 -27.31 45.70
CA GLY A 348 19.05 -27.70 46.17
C GLY A 348 19.04 -29.05 46.90
N VAL A 349 19.75 -30.04 46.36
CA VAL A 349 19.82 -31.39 46.94
C VAL A 349 20.62 -31.37 48.26
N LEU A 350 21.69 -30.58 48.35
CA LEU A 350 22.46 -30.44 49.59
C LEU A 350 21.66 -29.75 50.70
N ILE A 351 20.86 -28.72 50.38
CA ILE A 351 20.02 -28.05 51.38
C ILE A 351 18.91 -29.00 51.86
N ILE A 352 18.26 -29.75 50.97
CA ILE A 352 17.24 -30.73 51.35
C ILE A 352 17.85 -31.88 52.18
N ALA A 353 19.06 -32.35 51.84
CA ALA A 353 19.78 -33.36 52.61
C ALA A 353 20.21 -32.84 54.00
N LEU A 354 20.64 -31.59 54.11
CA LEU A 354 21.01 -30.98 55.40
C LEU A 354 19.78 -30.74 56.28
N VAL A 355 18.68 -30.25 55.71
CA VAL A 355 17.43 -30.01 56.46
C VAL A 355 16.81 -31.34 56.92
N SER A 356 16.79 -32.37 56.06
CA SER A 356 16.31 -33.70 56.46
C SER A 356 17.20 -34.36 57.52
N GLY A 357 18.53 -34.20 57.43
CA GLY A 357 19.46 -34.67 58.46
C GLY A 357 19.25 -33.99 59.81
N ILE A 358 19.00 -32.68 59.83
CA ILE A 358 18.71 -31.93 61.07
C ILE A 358 17.36 -32.39 61.67
N ILE A 359 16.33 -32.58 60.85
CA ILE A 359 15.01 -33.05 61.32
C ILE A 359 15.13 -34.46 61.92
N VAL A 360 15.85 -35.38 61.27
CA VAL A 360 16.09 -36.73 61.79
C VAL A 360 16.90 -36.69 63.09
N GLY A 361 17.91 -35.82 63.18
CA GLY A 361 18.69 -35.61 64.41
C GLY A 361 17.84 -35.08 65.58
N ILE A 362 16.95 -34.13 65.33
CA ILE A 362 16.03 -33.59 66.34
C ILE A 362 15.04 -34.67 66.78
N LEU A 363 14.45 -35.43 65.85
CA LEU A 363 13.56 -36.54 66.17
C LEU A 363 14.27 -37.65 66.97
N TRP A 364 15.53 -37.93 66.66
CA TRP A 364 16.35 -38.89 67.42
C TRP A 364 16.64 -38.39 68.85
N LEU A 365 16.98 -37.11 69.02
CA LEU A 365 17.19 -36.50 70.33
C LEU A 365 15.90 -36.50 71.19
N ILE A 366 14.74 -36.20 70.60
CA ILE A 366 13.45 -36.26 71.31
C ILE A 366 13.14 -37.70 71.73
N LYS A 367 13.36 -38.68 70.84
CA LYS A 367 13.15 -40.10 71.15
C LYS A 367 14.07 -40.57 72.28
N ASN A 368 15.34 -40.15 72.28
CA ASN A 368 16.30 -40.55 73.31
C ASN A 368 16.02 -39.88 74.66
N LYS A 369 15.55 -38.62 74.66
CA LYS A 369 15.12 -37.91 75.88
C LYS A 369 13.88 -38.56 76.50
N ASN A 370 12.92 -39.01 75.67
CA ASN A 370 11.77 -39.76 76.14
C ASN A 370 12.15 -41.16 76.65
N LYS A 371 13.17 -41.80 76.08
CA LYS A 371 13.69 -43.09 76.59
C LYS A 371 14.35 -42.92 77.96
N ARG A 372 15.16 -41.86 78.18
CA ARG A 372 15.74 -41.53 79.50
C ARG A 372 14.67 -41.22 80.55
N LYS A 373 13.66 -40.40 80.22
CA LYS A 373 12.52 -40.12 81.14
C LYS A 373 11.69 -41.35 81.49
N LYS A 374 11.72 -42.41 80.67
CA LYS A 374 11.02 -43.67 80.96
C LYS A 374 11.83 -44.58 81.88
N ILE A 375 13.16 -44.51 81.80
CA ILE A 375 14.09 -45.22 82.69
C ILE A 375 14.09 -44.55 84.09
N GLU A 376 14.14 -43.22 84.17
CA GLU A 376 14.05 -42.49 85.45
C GLU A 376 12.71 -42.75 86.17
N ARG A 377 11.60 -42.85 85.43
CA ARG A 377 10.30 -43.22 86.02
C ARG A 377 10.24 -44.67 86.50
N GLN A 378 10.96 -45.61 85.87
CA GLN A 378 11.06 -46.99 86.35
C GLN A 378 11.95 -47.09 87.59
N GLU A 379 13.03 -46.31 87.69
CA GLU A 379 13.87 -46.25 88.90
C GLU A 379 13.11 -45.65 90.09
N GLU A 380 12.30 -44.60 89.90
CA GLU A 380 11.44 -44.06 90.96
C GLU A 380 10.32 -45.02 91.41
N GLU A 381 9.83 -45.88 90.52
CA GLU A 381 8.83 -46.91 90.85
C GLU A 381 9.45 -48.09 91.62
N ILE A 382 10.69 -48.47 91.27
CA ILE A 382 11.47 -49.47 92.01
C ILE A 382 11.81 -48.96 93.41
N GLN A 383 12.24 -47.69 93.53
CA GLN A 383 12.56 -47.07 94.83
C GLN A 383 11.32 -46.99 95.75
N ARG A 384 10.14 -46.71 95.18
CA ARG A 384 8.87 -46.73 95.94
C ARG A 384 8.48 -48.12 96.43
N ARG A 385 8.62 -49.17 95.60
CA ARG A 385 8.36 -50.55 96.04
C ARG A 385 9.34 -51.06 97.09
N VAL A 386 10.59 -50.59 97.10
CA VAL A 386 11.56 -50.91 98.16
C VAL A 386 11.21 -50.22 99.47
N ASN A 387 10.72 -48.98 99.43
CA ASN A 387 10.29 -48.26 100.63
C ASN A 387 9.00 -48.83 101.25
N ASP A 388 8.05 -49.30 100.43
CA ASP A 388 6.82 -49.95 100.92
C ASP A 388 7.05 -51.37 101.49
N ALA A 389 8.17 -52.02 101.14
CA ALA A 389 8.56 -53.33 101.70
C ALA A 389 9.36 -53.25 103.02
N MET A 390 9.72 -52.04 103.48
CA MET A 390 10.43 -51.80 104.75
C MET A 390 9.49 -51.36 105.89
N LEU A 391 8.17 -51.41 105.69
CA LEU A 391 7.15 -50.97 106.65
C LEU A 391 6.18 -52.08 107.11
N TYR A 392 6.62 -53.34 107.06
CA TYR A 392 6.00 -54.47 107.76
C TYR A 392 7.02 -55.32 108.48
#